data_AF-A0A848LHZ0-F1
#
_entry.id   AF-A0A848LHZ0-F1
#
_cell.length_a   1.000
_cell.length_b   1.000
_cell.length_c   1.000
_cell.angle_alpha   90.00
_cell.angle_beta   90.00
_cell.angle_gamma   90.00
#
_symmetry.space_group_name_H-M   'P 1'
#
loop_
_entity.id
_entity.type
_entity.pdbx_description
1 polymer ?
#
loop_
_entity_poly.entity_id
_entity_poly.type
_entity_poly.pdbx_seq_one_letter_code
_entity_poly.pdbx_strand_id
1 'polypeptide(L)'
;MLTGGSAATYYAPEAYQSGDLDFVITLRGTGGEAALAALGFFKKGDFYRHPLSHFLLEFPRGPLAVGDDFIKNWSTVRRNDEVLYVLTPTDSCRDRLASFLFWNDFSGLEQALAVFHARANEVDLNVIKDWCGREGHSQKFSLFASRIGASI
;
A
#
# COMPACT_ATOMS: atom_id res chain seq x y z
N MET A 1 9.83 -1.79 -1.12
CA MET A 1 8.73 -2.24 -0.26
C MET A 1 7.46 -2.12 -1.08
N LEU A 2 6.67 -3.20 -1.16
CA LEU A 2 5.38 -3.21 -1.85
C LEU A 2 4.41 -2.30 -1.09
N THR A 3 3.86 -1.32 -1.78
CA THR A 3 2.99 -0.27 -1.22
C THR A 3 1.76 -0.09 -2.11
N GLY A 4 0.98 0.96 -1.88
CA GLY A 4 -0.02 1.37 -2.85
C GLY A 4 -1.21 0.42 -2.94
N GLY A 5 -1.86 0.44 -4.11
CA GLY A 5 -2.90 -0.55 -4.44
C GLY A 5 -2.32 -1.97 -4.47
N SER A 6 -1.03 -2.10 -4.77
CA SER A 6 -0.34 -3.40 -4.82
C SER A 6 -0.30 -4.08 -3.45
N ALA A 7 -0.03 -3.33 -2.37
CA ALA A 7 -0.11 -3.84 -1.01
C ALA A 7 -1.55 -4.19 -0.60
N ALA A 8 -2.54 -3.38 -1.00
CA ALA A 8 -3.95 -3.68 -0.76
C ALA A 8 -4.38 -4.97 -1.48
N THR A 9 -3.93 -5.16 -2.72
CA THR A 9 -4.16 -6.38 -3.52
C THR A 9 -3.53 -7.60 -2.84
N TYR A 10 -2.32 -7.47 -2.31
CA TYR A 10 -1.68 -8.55 -1.57
C TYR A 10 -2.52 -9.03 -0.37
N TYR A 11 -3.15 -8.10 0.35
CA TYR A 11 -3.94 -8.44 1.53
C TYR A 11 -5.37 -8.88 1.23
N ALA A 12 -6.01 -8.31 0.21
CA ALA A 12 -7.41 -8.54 -0.15
C ALA A 12 -7.63 -8.81 -1.66
N PRO A 13 -6.97 -9.84 -2.24
CA PRO A 13 -6.93 -10.06 -3.69
C PRO A 13 -8.29 -10.40 -4.33
N GLU A 14 -9.23 -10.94 -3.55
CA GLU A 14 -10.58 -11.27 -4.03
C GLU A 14 -11.51 -10.05 -4.06
N ALA A 15 -11.19 -9.02 -3.29
CA ALA A 15 -12.01 -7.80 -3.17
C ALA A 15 -11.45 -6.63 -3.99
N TYR A 16 -10.14 -6.60 -4.21
CA TYR A 16 -9.47 -5.55 -4.96
C TYR A 16 -8.19 -6.07 -5.63
N GLN A 17 -7.98 -5.63 -6.88
CA GLN A 17 -6.77 -5.92 -7.64
C GLN A 17 -6.28 -4.65 -8.35
N SER A 18 -5.04 -4.28 -8.06
CA SER A 18 -4.29 -3.24 -8.75
C SER A 18 -3.85 -3.72 -10.13
N GLY A 19 -3.82 -2.79 -11.09
CA GLY A 19 -3.20 -3.03 -12.40
C GLY A 19 -1.67 -2.97 -12.37
N ASP A 20 -1.11 -2.40 -11.30
CA ASP A 20 0.31 -2.08 -11.20
C ASP A 20 0.93 -2.71 -9.93
N LEU A 21 2.27 -2.74 -9.90
CA LEU A 21 3.12 -3.16 -8.79
C LEU A 21 3.97 -1.98 -8.31
N ASP A 22 3.63 -1.44 -7.15
CA ASP A 22 4.24 -0.23 -6.58
C ASP A 22 5.31 -0.59 -5.56
N PHE A 23 6.56 -0.17 -5.82
CA PHE A 23 7.66 -0.35 -4.89
C PHE A 23 8.33 0.97 -4.50
N VAL A 24 8.18 1.39 -3.24
CA VAL A 24 9.04 2.45 -2.72
C VAL A 24 10.37 1.84 -2.26
N ILE A 25 11.46 2.35 -2.81
CA ILE A 25 12.83 1.95 -2.48
C ILE A 25 13.29 2.74 -1.25
N THR A 26 13.42 2.05 -0.11
CA THR A 26 13.90 2.63 1.15
C THR A 26 15.42 2.61 1.28
N LEU A 27 16.09 1.68 0.59
CA LEU A 27 17.55 1.56 0.54
C LEU A 27 18.03 1.80 -0.91
N ARG A 28 18.89 2.80 -1.11
CA ARG A 28 19.45 3.08 -2.43
C ARG A 28 20.62 2.15 -2.70
N GLY A 29 20.59 1.49 -3.85
CA GLY A 29 21.71 0.73 -4.41
C GLY A 29 21.93 1.09 -5.88
N THR A 30 23.02 0.62 -6.45
CA THR A 30 23.29 0.71 -7.89
C THR A 30 22.89 -0.60 -8.59
N GLY A 31 22.60 -0.54 -9.89
CA GLY A 31 22.34 -1.73 -10.71
C GLY A 31 20.88 -2.20 -10.78
N GLY A 32 19.93 -1.54 -10.11
CA GLY A 32 18.51 -1.89 -10.17
C GLY A 32 17.94 -1.89 -11.60
N GLU A 33 18.24 -0.85 -12.40
CA GLU A 33 17.79 -0.78 -13.79
C GLU A 33 18.40 -1.92 -14.65
N ALA A 34 19.67 -2.25 -14.43
CA ALA A 34 20.33 -3.36 -15.13
C ALA A 34 19.74 -4.72 -14.75
N ALA A 35 19.41 -4.91 -13.48
CA ALA A 35 18.73 -6.12 -12.99
C ALA A 35 17.34 -6.27 -13.62
N LEU A 36 16.56 -5.18 -13.68
CA LEU A 36 15.24 -5.18 -14.35
C LEU A 36 15.38 -5.51 -15.85
N ALA A 37 16.35 -4.91 -16.53
CA ALA A 37 16.63 -5.20 -17.94
C ALA A 37 17.01 -6.67 -18.16
N ALA A 38 17.83 -7.25 -17.28
CA ALA A 38 18.20 -8.67 -17.33
C ALA A 38 17.00 -9.61 -17.11
N LEU A 39 15.99 -9.16 -16.36
CA LEU A 39 14.70 -9.84 -16.17
C LEU A 39 13.70 -9.59 -17.32
N GLY A 40 14.10 -8.87 -18.37
CA GLY A 40 13.26 -8.58 -19.54
C GLY A 40 12.33 -7.37 -19.38
N PHE A 41 12.44 -6.62 -18.28
CA PHE A 41 11.70 -5.36 -18.13
C PHE A 41 12.36 -4.24 -18.91
N PHE A 42 11.55 -3.35 -19.48
CA PHE A 42 12.02 -2.13 -20.12
C PHE A 42 11.27 -0.90 -19.60
N LYS A 43 11.97 0.21 -19.47
CA LYS A 43 11.43 1.48 -18.96
C LYS A 43 10.55 2.15 -20.02
N LYS A 44 9.37 2.63 -19.62
CA LYS A 44 8.46 3.42 -20.45
C LYS A 44 7.91 4.58 -19.62
N GLY A 45 8.48 5.77 -19.78
CA GLY A 45 8.15 6.90 -18.91
C GLY A 45 8.64 6.64 -17.47
N ASP A 46 7.72 6.71 -16.52
CA ASP A 46 8.02 6.56 -15.09
C ASP A 46 7.83 5.13 -14.54
N PHE A 47 7.45 4.18 -15.40
CA PHE A 47 7.23 2.78 -15.05
C PHE A 47 8.02 1.81 -15.93
N TYR A 48 8.06 0.55 -15.53
CA TYR A 48 8.68 -0.57 -16.25
C TYR A 48 7.60 -1.54 -16.75
N ARG A 49 7.82 -2.12 -17.93
CA ARG A 49 6.93 -3.13 -18.53
C ARG A 49 7.70 -4.40 -18.83
N HIS A 50 7.00 -5.53 -18.75
CA HIS A 50 7.47 -6.81 -19.26
C HIS A 50 6.44 -7.39 -20.24
N PRO A 51 6.83 -7.90 -21.43
CA PRO A 51 5.87 -8.37 -22.46
C PRO A 51 4.96 -9.51 -21.99
N LEU A 52 5.41 -10.31 -21.02
CA LEU A 52 4.66 -11.44 -20.46
C LEU A 52 3.98 -11.13 -19.12
N SER A 53 4.09 -9.89 -18.61
CA SER A 53 3.43 -9.49 -17.36
C SER A 53 2.28 -8.54 -17.68
N HIS A 54 1.14 -8.74 -17.03
CA HIS A 54 0.03 -7.80 -17.09
C HIS A 54 0.23 -6.60 -16.17
N PHE A 55 1.10 -6.71 -15.16
CA PHE A 55 1.39 -5.63 -14.22
C PHE A 55 2.42 -4.65 -14.77
N LEU A 56 2.14 -3.35 -14.62
CA LEU A 56 3.19 -2.32 -14.71
C LEU A 56 4.00 -2.32 -13.41
N LEU A 57 5.29 -2.10 -13.51
CA LEU A 57 6.16 -2.02 -12.33
C LEU A 57 6.57 -0.56 -12.10
N GLU A 58 6.18 -0.01 -10.97
CA GLU A 58 6.44 1.38 -10.60
C GLU A 58 7.38 1.47 -9.41
N PHE A 59 8.23 2.50 -9.41
CA PHE A 59 9.08 2.84 -8.28
C PHE A 59 8.84 4.28 -7.83
N PRO A 60 7.71 4.56 -7.15
CA PRO A 60 7.40 5.90 -6.65
C PRO A 60 8.55 6.46 -5.82
N ARG A 61 8.79 7.78 -5.96
CA ARG A 61 9.87 8.45 -5.25
C ARG A 61 9.60 8.44 -3.75
N GLY A 62 10.59 8.00 -2.98
CA GLY A 62 10.53 8.03 -1.52
C GLY A 62 10.81 9.41 -0.92
N PRO A 63 10.81 9.50 0.43
CA PRO A 63 10.70 8.40 1.39
C PRO A 63 9.30 7.78 1.47
N LEU A 64 9.17 6.54 1.94
CA LEU A 64 7.86 5.93 2.16
C LEU A 64 7.20 6.56 3.38
N ALA A 65 6.07 7.22 3.16
CA ALA A 65 5.27 7.87 4.18
C ALA A 65 3.78 7.72 3.87
N VAL A 66 2.95 7.82 4.90
CA VAL A 66 1.49 7.89 4.80
C VAL A 66 1.02 9.13 5.55
N GLY A 67 0.57 10.14 4.80
CA GLY A 67 0.43 11.49 5.34
C GLY A 67 1.78 11.99 5.87
N ASP A 68 1.79 12.49 7.09
CA ASP A 68 3.01 13.00 7.75
C ASP A 68 3.87 11.91 8.44
N ASP A 69 3.45 10.64 8.41
CA ASP A 69 4.17 9.56 9.09
C ASP A 69 5.10 8.79 8.15
N PHE A 70 6.39 8.75 8.48
CA PHE A 70 7.34 7.84 7.85
C PHE A 70 7.09 6.39 8.28
N ILE A 71 7.04 5.49 7.30
CA ILE A 71 6.87 4.06 7.56
C ILE A 71 8.20 3.45 8.01
N LYS A 72 8.18 2.83 9.19
CA LYS A 72 9.36 2.23 9.84
C LYS A 72 9.25 0.72 10.06
N ASN A 73 8.05 0.16 9.88
CA ASN A 73 7.76 -1.26 10.06
C ASN A 73 7.13 -1.82 8.79
N TRP A 74 7.32 -3.11 8.54
CA TRP A 74 6.79 -3.79 7.37
C TRP A 74 6.63 -5.29 7.64
N SER A 75 5.70 -5.90 6.91
CA SER A 75 5.57 -7.35 6.85
C SER A 75 6.70 -7.92 5.97
N THR A 76 7.35 -8.98 6.43
CA THR A 76 8.36 -9.70 5.64
C THR A 76 7.80 -11.05 5.21
N VAL A 77 7.68 -11.24 3.90
CA VAL A 77 7.23 -12.49 3.28
C VAL A 77 8.45 -13.19 2.71
N ARG A 78 8.62 -14.47 3.04
CA ARG A 78 9.73 -15.29 2.54
C ARG A 78 9.20 -16.51 1.79
N ARG A 79 9.77 -16.78 0.63
CA ARG A 79 9.54 -18.02 -0.13
C ARG A 79 10.89 -18.50 -0.64
N ASN A 80 11.40 -19.61 -0.09
CA ASN A 80 12.77 -20.05 -0.33
C ASN A 80 13.77 -18.90 -0.06
N ASP A 81 14.60 -18.56 -1.04
CA ASP A 81 15.58 -17.47 -0.98
C ASP A 81 14.99 -16.10 -1.39
N GLU A 82 13.71 -16.03 -1.72
CA GLU A 82 13.02 -14.81 -2.12
C GLU A 82 12.44 -14.08 -0.90
N VAL A 83 12.64 -12.76 -0.85
CA VAL A 83 12.16 -11.90 0.23
C VAL A 83 11.37 -10.74 -0.36
N LEU A 84 10.14 -10.56 0.13
CA LEU A 84 9.29 -9.42 -0.19
C LEU A 84 8.94 -8.66 1.09
N TYR A 85 9.21 -7.36 1.09
CA TYR A 85 8.72 -6.45 2.13
C TYR A 85 7.44 -5.78 1.65
N VAL A 86 6.38 -5.84 2.45
CA VAL A 86 5.06 -5.27 2.18
C VAL A 86 4.69 -4.33 3.32
N LEU A 87 3.96 -3.23 3.04
CA LEU A 87 3.30 -2.46 4.09
C LEU A 87 2.59 -3.38 5.08
N THR A 88 2.53 -3.01 6.36
CA THR A 88 1.69 -3.74 7.33
C THR A 88 0.21 -3.64 6.93
N PRO A 89 -0.69 -4.54 7.38
CA PRO A 89 -2.12 -4.37 7.14
C PRO A 89 -2.65 -3.01 7.64
N THR A 90 -2.18 -2.56 8.81
CA THR A 90 -2.49 -1.23 9.36
C THR A 90 -2.06 -0.11 8.42
N ASP A 91 -0.80 -0.09 7.97
CA ASP A 91 -0.30 0.98 7.11
C ASP A 91 -0.86 0.88 5.69
N SER A 92 -1.21 -0.31 5.22
CA SER A 92 -1.94 -0.48 3.96
C SER A 92 -3.33 0.15 4.05
N CYS A 93 -4.08 -0.06 5.15
CA CYS A 93 -5.34 0.65 5.37
C CYS A 93 -5.14 2.17 5.39
N ARG A 94 -4.11 2.68 6.09
CA ARG A 94 -3.82 4.13 6.15
C ARG A 94 -3.46 4.69 4.78
N ASP A 95 -2.62 4.01 4.04
CA ASP A 95 -2.18 4.41 2.70
C ASP A 95 -3.37 4.50 1.72
N ARG A 96 -4.29 3.52 1.79
CA ARG A 96 -5.53 3.56 1.00
C ARG A 96 -6.47 4.65 1.48
N LEU A 97 -6.66 4.80 2.80
CA LEU A 97 -7.47 5.86 3.39
C LEU A 97 -6.94 7.25 3.05
N ALA A 98 -5.62 7.47 2.92
CA ALA A 98 -5.06 8.78 2.59
C ALA A 98 -5.71 9.38 1.34
N SER A 99 -5.99 8.56 0.32
CA SER A 99 -6.68 9.05 -0.88
C SER A 99 -8.10 9.55 -0.62
N PHE A 100 -8.84 8.83 0.24
CA PHE A 100 -10.14 9.27 0.73
C PHE A 100 -10.03 10.53 1.62
N LEU A 101 -9.04 10.59 2.51
CA LEU A 101 -8.84 11.67 3.46
C LEU A 101 -8.52 13.00 2.76
N PHE A 102 -7.58 13.01 1.83
CA PHE A 102 -7.10 14.25 1.21
C PHE A 102 -7.84 14.63 -0.08
N TRP A 103 -8.41 13.66 -0.81
CA TRP A 103 -9.02 13.92 -2.12
C TRP A 103 -10.49 13.48 -2.24
N ASN A 104 -11.10 12.98 -1.15
CA ASN A 104 -12.46 12.38 -1.18
C ASN A 104 -12.58 11.23 -2.19
N ASP A 105 -11.48 10.54 -2.49
CA ASP A 105 -11.52 9.36 -3.33
C ASP A 105 -12.09 8.17 -2.55
N PHE A 106 -13.37 7.87 -2.78
CA PHE A 106 -14.05 6.76 -2.11
C PHE A 106 -13.50 5.40 -2.53
N SER A 107 -12.80 5.27 -3.66
CA SER A 107 -12.16 4.00 -4.01
C SER A 107 -11.09 3.61 -2.99
N GLY A 108 -10.38 4.59 -2.42
CA GLY A 108 -9.45 4.38 -1.32
C GLY A 108 -10.11 3.90 -0.03
N LEU A 109 -11.31 4.41 0.28
CA LEU A 109 -12.09 3.92 1.40
C LEU A 109 -12.48 2.45 1.21
N GLU A 110 -13.02 2.09 0.04
CA GLU A 110 -13.42 0.72 -0.25
C GLU A 110 -12.22 -0.25 -0.24
N GLN A 111 -11.05 0.18 -0.74
CA GLN A 111 -9.80 -0.58 -0.66
C GLN A 111 -9.36 -0.80 0.80
N ALA A 112 -9.42 0.23 1.65
CA ALA A 112 -9.08 0.10 3.06
C ALA A 112 -10.05 -0.83 3.80
N LEU A 113 -11.36 -0.77 3.49
CA LEU A 113 -12.35 -1.69 4.02
C LEU A 113 -12.07 -3.13 3.60
N ALA A 114 -11.73 -3.36 2.34
CA ALA A 114 -11.35 -4.67 1.83
C ALA A 114 -10.14 -5.26 2.59
N VAL A 115 -9.09 -4.47 2.78
CA VAL A 115 -7.91 -4.87 3.57
C VAL A 115 -8.31 -5.18 5.01
N PHE A 116 -9.09 -4.31 5.66
CA PHE A 116 -9.56 -4.54 7.02
C PHE A 116 -10.36 -5.84 7.14
N HIS A 117 -11.35 -6.08 6.29
CA HIS A 117 -12.16 -7.29 6.37
C HIS A 117 -11.36 -8.57 6.13
N ALA A 118 -10.35 -8.53 5.26
CA ALA A 118 -9.47 -9.66 5.00
C ALA A 118 -8.45 -9.91 6.13
N ARG A 119 -8.06 -8.87 6.88
CA ARG A 119 -6.95 -8.88 7.84
C ARG A 119 -7.30 -8.28 9.20
N ALA A 120 -8.55 -8.39 9.64
CA ALA A 120 -9.07 -7.66 10.81
C ALA A 120 -8.22 -7.86 12.08
N ASN A 121 -7.72 -9.08 12.31
CA ASN A 121 -6.90 -9.42 13.47
C ASN A 121 -5.46 -8.87 13.42
N GLU A 122 -5.03 -8.33 12.27
CA GLU A 122 -3.70 -7.79 12.03
C GLU A 122 -3.72 -6.25 11.90
N VAL A 123 -4.91 -5.63 11.92
CA VAL A 123 -5.08 -4.18 11.79
C VAL A 123 -5.26 -3.53 13.16
N ASP A 124 -4.39 -2.57 13.47
CA ASP A 124 -4.52 -1.74 14.67
C ASP A 124 -5.38 -0.50 14.38
N LEU A 125 -6.65 -0.55 14.82
CA LEU A 125 -7.60 0.54 14.63
C LEU A 125 -7.25 1.81 15.42
N ASN A 126 -6.54 1.70 16.55
CA ASN A 126 -6.17 2.89 17.32
C ASN A 126 -5.12 3.70 16.56
N VAL A 127 -4.15 3.03 15.94
CA VAL A 127 -3.15 3.69 15.07
C VAL A 127 -3.84 4.43 13.92
N ILE A 128 -4.85 3.83 13.28
CA ILE A 128 -5.62 4.47 12.20
C ILE A 128 -6.42 5.67 12.74
N LYS A 129 -7.13 5.49 13.87
CA LYS A 129 -7.92 6.55 14.52
C LYS A 129 -7.07 7.77 14.86
N ASP A 130 -5.95 7.55 15.53
CA ASP A 130 -5.05 8.59 15.99
C ASP A 130 -4.38 9.32 14.82
N TRP A 131 -3.96 8.56 13.79
CA TRP A 131 -3.42 9.14 12.57
C TRP A 131 -4.45 10.02 11.85
N CYS A 132 -5.66 9.51 11.59
CA CYS A 132 -6.73 10.31 10.97
C CYS A 132 -7.04 11.58 11.78
N GLY A 133 -6.97 11.51 13.11
CA GLY A 133 -7.14 12.65 13.99
C GLY A 133 -6.04 13.71 13.82
N ARG A 134 -4.77 13.30 13.75
CA ARG A 134 -3.63 14.20 13.53
C ARG A 134 -3.68 14.87 12.16
N GLU A 135 -4.15 14.17 11.14
CA GLU A 135 -4.35 14.71 9.78
C GLU A 135 -5.60 15.61 9.67
N GLY A 136 -6.35 15.82 10.77
CA GLY A 136 -7.55 16.68 10.78
C GLY A 136 -8.80 16.05 10.17
N HIS A 137 -8.84 14.72 10.06
CA HIS A 137 -9.88 13.96 9.35
C HIS A 137 -10.67 12.98 10.25
N SER A 138 -10.85 13.29 11.54
CA SER A 138 -11.59 12.44 12.49
C SER A 138 -13.00 12.05 12.02
N GLN A 139 -13.72 12.94 11.32
CA GLN A 139 -15.05 12.63 10.80
C GLN A 139 -15.02 11.56 9.69
N LYS A 140 -13.98 11.58 8.85
CA LYS A 140 -13.78 10.56 7.80
C LYS A 140 -13.39 9.22 8.41
N PHE A 141 -12.62 9.23 9.50
CA PHE A 141 -12.41 8.01 10.28
C PHE A 141 -13.72 7.45 10.83
N SER A 142 -14.64 8.29 11.33
CA SER A 142 -15.95 7.81 11.82
C SER A 142 -16.75 7.07 10.74
N LEU A 143 -16.67 7.53 9.48
CA LEU A 143 -17.29 6.81 8.37
C LEU A 143 -16.65 5.42 8.20
N PHE A 144 -15.32 5.34 8.13
CA PHE A 144 -14.62 4.04 8.06
C PHE A 144 -14.98 3.13 9.25
N ALA A 145 -14.95 3.64 10.47
CA ALA A 145 -15.27 2.90 11.69
C ALA A 145 -16.72 2.37 11.69
N SER A 146 -17.68 3.17 11.25
CA SER A 146 -19.08 2.74 11.12
C SER A 146 -19.25 1.60 10.11
N ARG A 147 -18.49 1.61 9.00
CA ARG A 147 -18.56 0.60 7.94
C ARG A 147 -18.02 -0.76 8.39
N ILE A 148 -17.07 -0.76 9.32
CA ILE A 148 -16.49 -1.98 9.91
C ILE A 148 -17.21 -2.45 11.19
N GLY A 149 -18.26 -1.74 11.62
CA GLY A 149 -19.03 -2.07 12.82
C GLY A 149 -18.29 -1.80 14.14
N ALA A 150 -17.29 -0.93 14.15
CA ALA A 150 -16.59 -0.53 15.36
C ALA A 150 -17.45 0.43 16.20
N SER A 151 -17.52 0.20 17.51
CA SER A 151 -18.06 1.19 18.46
C SER A 151 -16.98 2.24 18.71
N ILE A 152 -17.27 3.51 18.40
CA ILE A 152 -16.28 4.61 18.34
C ILE A 152 -16.15 5.32 19.69
#